data_AF-A0A820SFB0-F1
#
_entry.id   AF-A0A820SFB0-F1
#
_cell.length_a   1.000
_cell.length_b   1.000
_cell.length_c   1.000
_cell.angle_alpha   90.00
_cell.angle_beta   90.00
_cell.angle_gamma   90.00
#
_symmetry.space_group_name_H-M   'P 1'
#
loop_
_entity.id
_entity.type
_entity.pdbx_description
1 polymer ?
#
loop_
_entity_poly.entity_id
_entity_poly.type
_entity_poly.pdbx_seq_one_letter_code
_entity_poly.pdbx_strand_id
1 'polypeptide(L)'
;NLFCNECIQTWLNISSSTCPLCRLSYNEKSPPLSIHSVLSQISIRCRNTSLGCTEILLYDLLEQHECIDCHFRTKKCRLCEQIVLIKDIDQHKNICKPIAIQCNVCQYSIQNEDYIESFTFSNQTILSPISVVNFPGIELFNQAREKNC
;
A
#
# COMPACT_ATOMS: atom_id res chain seq x y z
N ASN A 1 21.34 2.87 25.87
CA ASN A 1 19.88 3.01 25.70
C ASN A 1 19.60 3.13 24.22
N LEU A 2 18.82 2.21 23.68
CA LEU A 2 18.51 2.14 22.26
C LEU A 2 17.00 2.25 22.12
N PHE A 3 16.58 3.08 21.18
CA PHE A 3 15.18 3.32 20.89
C PHE A 3 15.02 3.38 19.38
N CYS A 4 13.84 3.01 18.90
CA CYS A 4 13.46 3.35 17.54
C CYS A 4 13.35 4.87 17.39
N ASN A 5 13.64 5.41 16.20
CA ASN A 5 13.61 6.86 15.97
C ASN A 5 12.22 7.45 16.30
N GLU A 6 11.16 6.81 15.82
CA GLU A 6 9.78 7.24 16.10
C GLU A 6 9.48 7.31 17.61
N CYS A 7 9.94 6.29 18.34
CA CYS A 7 9.74 6.15 19.77
C CYS A 7 10.39 7.29 20.55
N ILE A 8 11.66 7.61 20.25
CA ILE A 8 12.39 8.68 20.93
C ILE A 8 11.86 10.07 20.55
N GLN A 9 11.53 10.30 19.28
CA GLN A 9 10.98 11.59 18.84
C GLN A 9 9.61 11.86 19.49
N THR A 10 8.75 10.84 19.56
CA THR A 10 7.44 10.95 20.23
C THR A 10 7.60 11.38 21.69
N TRP A 11 8.57 10.79 22.40
CA TRP A 11 8.87 11.16 23.78
C TRP A 11 9.38 12.59 23.92
N LEU A 12 10.34 12.98 23.09
CA LEU A 12 10.97 14.31 23.15
C LEU A 12 9.96 15.43 22.85
N ASN A 13 8.97 15.16 21.99
CA ASN A 13 7.86 16.07 21.71
C ASN A 13 6.95 16.28 22.92
N ILE A 14 6.79 15.28 23.79
CA ILE A 14 5.88 15.34 24.95
C ILE A 14 6.58 15.92 26.19
N SER A 15 7.85 15.62 26.40
CA SER A 15 8.49 15.74 27.73
C SER A 15 9.80 16.54 27.74
N SER A 16 9.92 17.50 26.81
CA SER A 16 10.93 18.58 26.84
C SER A 16 12.37 18.06 26.97
N SER A 17 12.86 17.42 25.90
CA SER A 17 14.28 17.07 25.70
C SER A 17 14.97 16.28 26.81
N THR A 18 14.25 15.38 27.49
CA THR A 18 14.82 14.48 28.51
C THR A 18 14.87 13.03 28.02
N CYS A 19 15.79 12.24 28.58
CA CYS A 19 15.90 10.81 28.30
C CYS A 19 14.74 10.03 28.97
N PRO A 20 14.04 9.13 28.25
CA PRO A 20 12.93 8.35 28.81
C PRO A 20 13.30 7.49 30.04
N LEU A 21 14.55 7.04 30.12
CA LEU A 21 14.99 6.09 31.16
C LEU A 21 15.56 6.78 32.40
N CYS A 22 16.40 7.80 32.21
CA CYS A 22 17.10 8.46 33.32
C CYS A 22 16.63 9.89 33.59
N ARG A 23 15.73 10.45 32.77
CA ARG A 23 15.18 11.82 32.86
C ARG A 23 16.22 12.96 32.83
N LEU A 24 17.46 12.64 32.52
CA LEU A 24 18.52 13.63 32.26
C LEU A 24 18.34 14.26 30.88
N SER A 25 19.08 15.33 30.61
CA SER A 25 19.11 15.98 29.29
C SER A 25 19.43 14.98 28.18
N TYR A 26 18.61 14.99 27.13
CA TYR A 26 18.77 14.15 25.97
C TYR A 26 19.97 14.59 25.15
N ASN A 27 20.79 13.63 24.74
CA ASN A 27 21.84 13.83 23.76
C ASN A 27 21.84 12.63 22.80
N GLU A 28 21.64 12.91 21.52
CA GLU A 28 21.57 11.89 20.48
C GLU A 28 22.96 11.29 20.24
N LYS A 29 23.02 9.95 20.24
CA LYS A 29 24.23 9.20 19.94
C LYS A 29 23.90 8.16 18.89
N SER A 30 24.77 8.01 17.91
CA SER A 30 24.63 6.95 16.91
C SER A 30 24.65 5.58 17.60
N PRO A 31 23.76 4.66 17.19
CA PRO A 31 23.77 3.31 17.71
C PRO A 31 25.09 2.60 17.33
N PRO A 32 25.65 1.77 18.23
CA PRO A 32 26.73 0.85 17.88
C PRO A 32 26.39 0.00 16.64
N LEU A 33 27.35 -0.16 15.73
CA LEU A 33 27.21 -0.98 14.52
C LEU A 33 26.83 -2.44 14.83
N SER A 34 27.20 -2.94 16.01
CA SER A 34 26.86 -4.28 16.47
C SER A 34 25.36 -4.52 16.57
N ILE A 35 24.53 -3.49 16.75
CA ILE A 35 23.07 -3.66 16.88
C ILE A 35 22.46 -4.13 15.57
N HIS A 36 22.88 -3.57 14.43
CA HIS A 36 22.41 -4.05 13.13
C HIS A 36 22.81 -5.51 12.90
N SER A 37 24.03 -5.88 13.28
CA SER A 37 24.51 -7.27 13.20
C SER A 37 23.72 -8.23 14.10
N VAL A 38 23.30 -7.77 15.28
CA VAL A 38 22.45 -8.58 16.16
C VAL A 38 21.03 -8.70 15.59
N LEU A 39 20.45 -7.61 15.10
CA LEU A 39 19.10 -7.62 14.53
C LEU A 39 19.03 -8.50 13.27
N SER A 40 20.04 -8.44 12.40
CA SER A 40 20.07 -9.22 11.16
C SER A 40 20.10 -10.74 11.38
N GLN A 41 20.57 -11.19 12.54
CA GLN A 41 20.59 -12.61 12.92
C GLN A 41 19.24 -13.11 13.47
N ILE A 42 18.29 -12.21 13.74
CA ILE A 42 17.00 -12.59 14.31
C ILE A 42 16.13 -13.20 13.21
N SER A 43 15.70 -14.44 13.43
CA SER A 43 14.72 -15.13 12.58
C SER A 43 13.28 -14.87 13.06
N ILE A 44 12.42 -14.42 12.16
CA ILE A 44 11.03 -13.99 12.42
C ILE A 44 10.09 -14.72 11.46
N ARG A 45 8.92 -15.13 11.95
CA ARG A 45 7.86 -15.69 11.09
C ARG A 45 7.13 -14.58 10.34
N CYS A 46 6.81 -14.81 9.08
CA CYS A 46 5.98 -13.90 8.29
C CYS A 46 4.61 -13.65 8.97
N ARG A 47 4.13 -12.40 8.95
CA ARG A 47 2.79 -12.05 9.50
C ARG A 47 1.64 -12.80 8.86
N ASN A 48 1.81 -13.22 7.60
CA ASN A 48 0.80 -13.98 6.85
C ASN A 48 0.79 -15.47 7.20
N THR A 49 1.37 -15.87 8.35
CA THR A 49 1.32 -17.24 8.86
C THR A 49 -0.12 -17.73 9.03
N SER A 50 -1.02 -16.87 9.48
CA SER A 50 -2.46 -17.18 9.60
C SER A 50 -3.14 -17.47 8.27
N LEU A 51 -2.58 -16.97 7.16
CA LEU A 51 -3.08 -17.15 5.80
C LEU A 51 -2.42 -18.34 5.09
N GLY A 52 -1.41 -18.96 5.72
CA GLY A 52 -0.73 -20.16 5.23
C GLY A 52 0.74 -19.96 4.84
N CYS A 53 1.32 -18.79 5.06
CA CYS A 53 2.77 -18.61 4.85
C CYS A 53 3.56 -19.32 5.96
N THR A 54 4.46 -20.22 5.59
CA THR A 54 5.29 -20.97 6.56
C THR A 54 6.73 -20.46 6.66
N GLU A 55 7.03 -19.33 6.01
CA GLU A 55 8.40 -18.83 5.94
C GLU A 55 8.86 -18.22 7.27
N ILE A 56 10.10 -18.57 7.63
CA ILE A 56 10.86 -18.00 8.74
C ILE A 56 12.07 -17.30 8.10
N LEU A 57 12.16 -15.99 8.31
CA LEU A 57 13.06 -15.10 7.57
C LEU A 57 13.94 -14.33 8.55
N LEU A 58 15.13 -13.94 8.10
CA LEU A 58 15.94 -12.98 8.86
C LEU A 58 15.24 -11.61 8.86
N TYR A 59 15.45 -10.84 9.93
CA TYR A 59 14.87 -9.50 10.08
C TYR A 59 15.04 -8.63 8.83
N ASP A 60 16.24 -8.64 8.23
CA ASP A 60 16.56 -7.83 7.05
C ASP A 60 15.77 -8.22 5.79
N LEU A 61 15.32 -9.47 5.70
CA LEU A 61 14.57 -9.99 4.55
C LEU A 61 13.06 -9.94 4.75
N LEU A 62 12.60 -9.67 5.99
CA LEU A 62 11.19 -9.73 6.35
C LEU A 62 10.36 -8.71 5.57
N GLU A 63 10.83 -7.48 5.46
CA GLU A 63 10.11 -6.42 4.74
C GLU A 63 9.97 -6.72 3.25
N GLN A 64 11.05 -7.15 2.60
CA GLN A 64 11.01 -7.53 1.19
C GLN A 64 10.02 -8.66 0.94
N HIS A 65 10.07 -9.71 1.77
CA HIS A 65 9.11 -10.80 1.67
C HIS A 65 7.67 -10.31 1.85
N GLU A 66 7.35 -9.62 2.94
CA GLU A 66 5.98 -9.22 3.24
C GLU A 66 5.40 -8.25 2.19
N CYS A 67 6.24 -7.37 1.64
CA CYS A 67 5.84 -6.36 0.68
C CYS A 67 5.83 -6.86 -0.77
N ILE A 68 6.67 -7.82 -1.16
CA ILE A 68 6.91 -8.18 -2.56
C ILE A 68 6.74 -9.69 -2.81
N ASP A 69 7.44 -10.52 -2.05
CA ASP A 69 7.60 -11.94 -2.42
C ASP A 69 6.51 -12.86 -1.82
N CYS A 70 5.83 -12.41 -0.76
CA CYS A 70 4.85 -13.21 -0.05
C CYS A 70 3.61 -13.46 -0.91
N HIS A 71 3.42 -14.71 -1.33
CA HIS A 71 2.24 -15.14 -2.09
C HIS A 71 0.94 -15.07 -1.29
N PHE A 72 1.06 -15.06 0.04
CA PHE A 72 -0.05 -14.94 0.99
C PHE A 72 -0.31 -13.49 1.40
N ARG A 73 0.38 -12.51 0.81
CA ARG A 73 -0.02 -11.11 0.97
C ARG A 73 -1.37 -10.88 0.28
N THR A 74 -2.15 -9.98 0.82
CA THR A 74 -3.45 -9.60 0.27
C THR A 74 -3.34 -8.33 -0.56
N LYS A 75 -4.11 -8.23 -1.63
CA LYS A 75 -4.30 -7.00 -2.38
C LYS A 75 -5.78 -6.72 -2.62
N LYS A 76 -6.14 -5.44 -2.68
CA LYS A 76 -7.50 -5.01 -3.04
C LYS A 76 -7.68 -5.17 -4.55
N CYS A 77 -8.71 -5.91 -4.97
CA CYS A 77 -9.10 -6.01 -6.36
C CYS A 77 -9.62 -4.64 -6.84
N ARG A 78 -9.14 -4.17 -7.99
CA ARG A 78 -9.57 -2.87 -8.53
C ARG A 78 -10.98 -2.89 -9.10
N LEU A 79 -11.44 -4.06 -9.57
CA LEU A 79 -12.73 -4.22 -10.24
C LEU A 79 -13.89 -4.36 -9.26
N CYS A 80 -13.72 -5.16 -8.21
CA CYS A 80 -14.79 -5.48 -7.25
C CYS A 80 -14.51 -5.02 -5.82
N GLU A 81 -13.35 -4.39 -5.58
CA GLU A 81 -12.90 -3.92 -4.28
C GLU A 81 -12.67 -4.98 -3.20
N GLN A 82 -12.85 -6.27 -3.50
CA GLN A 82 -12.58 -7.35 -2.56
C GLN A 82 -11.09 -7.49 -2.24
N ILE A 83 -10.78 -7.84 -1.00
CA ILE A 83 -9.41 -8.17 -0.57
C ILE A 83 -9.15 -9.63 -0.93
N VAL A 84 -8.13 -9.88 -1.76
CA VAL A 84 -7.82 -11.20 -2.31
C VAL A 84 -6.34 -11.52 -2.07
N LEU A 85 -6.03 -12.78 -1.77
CA LEU A 85 -4.64 -13.24 -1.69
C LEU A 85 -3.99 -13.17 -3.07
N ILE A 86 -2.71 -12.82 -3.13
CA ILE A 86 -2.00 -12.73 -4.41
C ILE A 86 -2.01 -14.07 -5.15
N LYS A 87 -1.79 -15.19 -4.45
CA LYS A 87 -1.87 -16.53 -5.05
C LYS A 87 -3.22 -16.85 -5.71
N ASP A 88 -4.31 -16.24 -5.22
CA ASP A 88 -5.67 -16.53 -5.67
C ASP A 88 -6.18 -15.49 -6.67
N ILE A 89 -5.35 -14.51 -7.07
CA ILE A 89 -5.81 -13.41 -7.93
C ILE A 89 -6.24 -13.90 -9.31
N ASP A 90 -5.56 -14.88 -9.89
CA ASP A 90 -5.90 -15.37 -11.22
C ASP A 90 -7.19 -16.20 -11.19
N GLN A 91 -7.43 -16.94 -10.12
CA GLN A 91 -8.73 -17.59 -9.88
C GLN A 91 -9.83 -16.55 -9.69
N HIS A 92 -9.54 -15.50 -8.90
CA HIS A 92 -10.47 -14.41 -8.67
C HIS A 92 -10.87 -13.70 -9.97
N LYS A 93 -9.95 -13.46 -10.92
CA LYS A 93 -10.27 -12.84 -12.23
C LYS A 93 -11.42 -13.55 -12.94
N ASN A 94 -11.46 -14.88 -12.89
CA ASN A 94 -12.50 -15.67 -13.58
C ASN A 94 -13.88 -15.58 -12.92
N ILE A 95 -13.95 -15.22 -11.64
CA ILE A 95 -15.20 -15.10 -10.87
C ILE A 95 -15.49 -13.66 -10.42
N CYS A 96 -14.63 -12.72 -10.81
CA CYS A 96 -14.69 -11.33 -10.39
C CYS A 96 -15.96 -10.71 -10.98
N LYS A 97 -16.76 -10.06 -10.13
CA LYS A 97 -17.92 -9.29 -10.55
C LYS A 97 -17.57 -7.81 -10.38
N PRO A 98 -17.25 -7.08 -11.46
CA PRO A 98 -16.97 -5.66 -11.39
C PRO A 98 -18.13 -4.91 -10.74
N ILE A 99 -17.82 -3.95 -9.87
CA ILE A 99 -18.83 -3.03 -9.36
C ILE A 99 -19.14 -1.98 -10.43
N ALA A 100 -20.38 -1.50 -10.48
CA ALA A 100 -20.70 -0.34 -11.29
C ALA A 100 -20.24 0.94 -10.57
N ILE A 101 -19.53 1.80 -11.29
CA ILE A 101 -19.18 3.14 -10.83
C ILE A 101 -20.29 4.08 -11.28
N GLN A 102 -20.90 4.78 -10.32
CA GLN A 102 -21.84 5.85 -10.63
C GLN A 102 -21.10 7.15 -10.91
N CYS A 103 -21.41 7.78 -12.03
CA CYS A 103 -20.92 9.12 -12.32
C CYS A 103 -21.62 10.13 -11.40
N ASN A 104 -20.88 10.82 -10.54
CA ASN A 104 -21.46 11.82 -9.64
C ASN A 104 -22.03 13.06 -10.37
N VAL A 105 -21.76 13.22 -11.67
CA VAL A 105 -22.24 14.36 -12.48
C VAL A 105 -23.56 14.04 -13.17
N CYS A 106 -23.66 12.89 -13.85
CA CYS A 106 -24.85 12.52 -14.63
C CYS A 106 -25.64 11.33 -14.06
N GLN A 107 -25.19 10.75 -12.92
CA GLN A 107 -25.77 9.57 -12.26
C GLN A 107 -25.78 8.28 -13.09
N TYR A 108 -25.16 8.30 -14.27
CA TYR A 108 -25.02 7.12 -15.12
C TYR A 108 -24.08 6.08 -14.50
N SER A 109 -24.41 4.80 -14.64
CA SER A 109 -23.63 3.68 -14.09
C SER A 109 -22.75 3.06 -15.16
N ILE A 110 -21.43 3.05 -14.94
CA ILE A 110 -20.42 2.50 -15.85
C ILE A 110 -19.83 1.24 -15.21
N GLN A 111 -19.61 0.16 -15.96
CA GLN A 111 -18.92 -1.01 -15.41
C GLN A 111 -17.45 -0.67 -15.16
N ASN A 112 -16.92 -1.01 -13.98
CA ASN A 112 -15.54 -0.66 -13.61
C ASN A 112 -14.47 -1.27 -14.54
N GLU A 113 -14.80 -2.35 -15.25
CA GLU A 113 -13.92 -2.96 -16.27
C GLU A 113 -13.62 -1.99 -17.43
N ASP A 114 -14.64 -1.31 -17.96
CA ASP A 114 -14.52 -0.31 -19.04
C ASP A 114 -13.77 0.96 -18.57
N TYR A 115 -13.87 1.28 -17.28
CA TYR A 115 -13.22 2.45 -16.70
C TYR A 115 -11.70 2.28 -16.56
N ILE A 116 -11.22 1.09 -16.17
CA ILE A 116 -9.79 0.85 -15.94
C ILE A 116 -8.99 0.81 -17.24
N GLU A 117 -9.53 0.25 -18.32
CA GLU A 117 -8.83 0.20 -19.61
C GLU A 117 -8.49 1.61 -20.13
N SER A 118 -9.40 2.58 -19.94
CA SER A 118 -9.19 3.99 -20.32
C SER A 118 -8.04 4.69 -19.56
N PHE A 119 -7.74 4.24 -18.33
CA PHE A 119 -6.64 4.76 -17.51
C PHE A 119 -5.28 4.12 -17.81
N THR A 120 -5.26 2.92 -18.39
CA THR A 120 -4.00 2.22 -18.69
C THR A 120 -3.31 2.73 -19.95
N PHE A 121 -4.05 3.26 -20.92
CA PHE A 121 -3.49 3.83 -22.15
C PHE A 121 -2.89 5.24 -21.97
N SER A 122 -3.32 6.00 -20.95
CA SER A 122 -2.90 7.39 -20.76
C SER A 122 -1.62 7.56 -19.91
N ASN A 123 -1.13 6.51 -19.25
CA ASN A 123 -0.01 6.59 -18.31
C ASN A 123 1.38 6.23 -18.89
N GLN A 124 1.57 6.37 -20.21
CA GLN A 124 2.92 6.39 -20.80
C GLN A 124 3.61 7.77 -20.72
N THR A 125 3.03 8.76 -20.04
CA THR A 125 3.64 10.10 -19.90
C THR A 125 3.61 10.58 -18.45
N ILE A 126 4.79 10.96 -17.94
CA ILE A 126 5.13 11.26 -16.55
C ILE A 126 4.56 12.63 -16.09
N LEU A 127 4.13 12.74 -14.82
CA LEU A 127 4.43 13.78 -13.80
C LEU A 127 3.22 14.24 -12.94
N SER A 128 3.47 14.32 -11.63
CA SER A 128 2.71 14.94 -10.53
C SER A 128 2.51 16.47 -10.70
N PRO A 129 1.94 17.20 -9.72
CA PRO A 129 0.66 17.08 -9.00
C PRO A 129 -0.21 18.35 -9.20
N ILE A 130 -1.53 18.23 -9.05
CA ILE A 130 -2.49 19.36 -8.96
C ILE A 130 -2.47 20.32 -10.16
N SER A 131 -3.18 19.97 -11.22
CA SER A 131 -3.92 20.94 -12.04
C SER A 131 -4.83 20.16 -12.96
N VAL A 132 -6.14 20.34 -12.77
CA VAL A 132 -7.21 20.11 -13.76
C VAL A 132 -6.84 19.03 -14.78
N VAL A 133 -6.93 17.75 -14.39
CA VAL A 133 -6.72 16.68 -15.35
C VAL A 133 -7.91 16.75 -16.31
N ASN A 134 -7.65 17.33 -17.47
CA ASN A 134 -8.49 17.21 -18.65
C ASN A 134 -8.72 15.71 -18.83
N PHE A 135 -9.94 15.28 -18.51
CA PHE A 135 -10.32 13.88 -18.45
C PHE A 135 -10.08 13.22 -19.81
N PRO A 136 -9.15 12.24 -19.93
CA PRO A 136 -9.10 11.37 -21.10
C PRO A 136 -10.20 10.30 -20.92
N GLY A 137 -11.44 10.77 -20.90
CA GLY A 137 -12.67 9.98 -20.82
C GLY A 137 -13.77 10.55 -21.72
N ILE A 138 -13.44 11.55 -22.55
CA ILE A 138 -14.39 12.22 -23.44
C ILE A 138 -15.00 11.21 -24.45
N GLU A 139 -14.31 10.14 -24.84
CA GLU A 139 -14.88 9.17 -25.79
C GLU A 139 -15.96 8.26 -25.17
N LEU A 140 -15.80 7.80 -23.92
CA LEU A 140 -16.86 7.09 -23.18
C LEU A 140 -17.97 8.04 -22.73
N PHE A 141 -17.64 9.30 -22.40
CA PHE A 141 -18.62 10.35 -22.15
C PHE A 141 -19.43 10.72 -23.40
N ASN A 142 -18.82 10.66 -24.59
CA ASN A 142 -19.48 10.92 -25.87
C ASN A 142 -20.37 9.74 -26.30
N GLN A 143 -19.95 8.49 -26.06
CA GLN A 143 -20.82 7.32 -26.27
C GLN A 143 -22.01 7.29 -25.29
N ALA A 144 -21.84 7.82 -24.07
CA ALA A 144 -22.94 8.03 -23.13
C ALA A 144 -23.86 9.21 -23.55
N ARG A 145 -23.34 10.26 -24.20
CA ARG A 145 -24.15 11.34 -24.80
C ARG A 145 -24.98 10.87 -25.99
N GLU A 146 -24.45 9.99 -26.84
CA GLU A 146 -25.15 9.52 -28.05
C GLU A 146 -26.34 8.57 -27.75
N LYS A 147 -26.45 8.04 -26.53
CA LYS A 147 -27.58 7.18 -26.09
C LYS A 147 -28.64 7.92 -25.28
N ASN A 148 -28.81 9.23 -25.51
CA ASN A 148 -29.70 10.21 -24.85
C ASN A 148 -29.22 10.71 -23.48
N CYS A 149 -28.28 11.66 -23.54
CA CYS A 149 -28.31 12.84 -22.69
C CYS A 149 -28.83 14.04 -23.48
#